data_AF-A0A915EXC5-F1
#
_entry.id   AF-A0A915EXC5-F1
#
_cell.length_a   1.000
_cell.length_b   1.000
_cell.length_c   1.000
_cell.angle_alpha   90.00
_cell.angle_beta   90.00
_cell.angle_gamma   90.00
#
_symmetry.space_group_name_H-M   'P 1'
#
loop_
_entity.id
_entity.type
_entity.pdbx_description
1 polymer ?
#
loop_
_entity_poly.entity_id
_entity_poly.type
_entity_poly.pdbx_seq_one_letter_code
_entity_poly.pdbx_strand_id
1 'polypeptide(L)'
;MNDQEPSPSLQNHSVECRLFSSGFVLRLEKQCHQLVSGVVTRTRRAYRVVVISSTLMSKKKAEVPKTVLFGRIGTNLKCGIVGLPNVGKSTFFNVLTTSAAAAANFPFCTIEPNESRVAVPDERFDYLCEHYQPVSRVPAYLNVVDIAGLVKGAHEGAGLGNAFLSHIKAVDGIFQVLRIFDDPDVSHVEGDVDPIRDLEIIREELRLKDEEYVNTTFDKLEKSVIRGGDKKQKPDYDCIAKAKHLLCEERKGIRFGEWNAAETEILNDHLFITSKPVIYLINMSQKDFFRKKNKLVKIKEYVDANDPGAVMIPFSADFELRYAEMSEAEKKAFSEENPSKNTKAPQAAGKIHTDMERGFIMAEVMAFDEFKAEGSEAACKAAGKYRQKGRDYIVQDGDIIYFKFNAGAVSSRRLTLGLSMQRLTLRRRLSYNTNSNRRKKVKTPGGKLVYIYQKKLGTFPKCGDCKCKLAGIKPSRPMTRSRMSKRLKTVTRSYGGSRCHACVRSRILRAFLMEEQKVLKQILKEKRKDRIKQAIEKRKAAAQSGKKAAAKAEKQAAAPPSGKSK
;
A
#
# COMPACT_ATOMS: atom_id res chain seq x y z
N MET A 1 -52.15 25.53 43.27
CA MET A 1 -52.55 24.89 42.01
C MET A 1 -51.53 25.30 40.96
N ASN A 2 -50.68 24.35 40.58
CA ASN A 2 -49.75 24.33 39.44
C ASN A 2 -49.16 25.65 38.93
N ASP A 3 -47.95 25.94 39.41
CA ASP A 3 -46.93 26.67 38.66
C ASP A 3 -46.34 25.71 37.60
N GLN A 4 -46.56 26.02 36.32
CA GLN A 4 -45.90 25.37 35.18
C GLN A 4 -44.95 26.38 34.54
N GLU A 5 -43.65 26.15 34.74
CA GLU A 5 -42.58 26.79 33.99
C GLU A 5 -42.57 26.31 32.52
N PRO A 6 -42.26 27.20 31.56
CA PRO A 6 -42.15 26.85 30.15
C PRO A 6 -40.82 26.17 29.83
N SER A 7 -40.90 25.15 28.97
CA SER A 7 -39.80 24.36 28.43
C SER A 7 -38.76 25.19 27.66
N PRO A 8 -37.44 24.94 27.81
CA PRO A 8 -36.43 25.55 26.97
C PRO A 8 -36.20 24.77 25.67
N SER A 9 -36.14 25.54 24.60
CA SER A 9 -35.89 25.23 23.20
C SER A 9 -34.73 24.25 22.92
N LEU A 10 -35.01 23.23 22.13
CA LEU A 10 -34.06 22.37 21.41
C LEU A 10 -33.15 23.22 20.49
N GLN A 11 -31.86 23.25 20.80
CA GLN A 11 -30.83 23.75 19.89
C GLN A 11 -30.58 22.72 18.80
N ASN A 12 -31.01 23.06 17.58
CA ASN A 12 -30.71 22.33 16.35
C ASN A 12 -29.20 22.40 16.07
N HIS A 13 -28.45 21.37 16.45
CA HIS A 13 -27.12 21.14 15.90
C HIS A 13 -27.27 20.47 14.52
N SER A 14 -27.14 21.31 13.49
CA SER A 14 -27.12 20.94 12.07
C SER A 14 -26.01 19.94 11.77
N VAL A 15 -26.41 18.76 11.33
CA VAL A 15 -25.57 17.66 10.83
C VAL A 15 -24.98 18.03 9.47
N GLU A 16 -23.67 18.24 9.38
CA GLU A 16 -22.94 18.38 8.12
C GLU A 16 -22.80 17.00 7.42
N CYS A 17 -23.84 16.60 6.69
CA CYS A 17 -23.79 15.48 5.74
C CYS A 17 -23.04 15.91 4.46
N ARG A 18 -21.74 15.62 4.36
CA ARG A 18 -20.97 15.86 3.13
C ARG A 18 -21.29 14.81 2.07
N LEU A 19 -21.70 15.30 0.89
CA LEU A 19 -22.05 14.57 -0.32
C LEU A 19 -20.85 13.81 -0.89
N PHE A 20 -20.99 12.49 -1.08
CA PHE A 20 -20.00 11.66 -1.77
C PHE A 20 -20.67 10.84 -2.89
N SER A 21 -20.27 11.13 -4.12
CA SER A 21 -20.60 10.41 -5.35
C SER A 21 -19.33 10.30 -6.19
N SER A 22 -18.55 9.25 -5.93
CA SER A 22 -17.48 8.77 -6.79
C SER A 22 -17.15 7.34 -6.36
N GLY A 23 -16.83 6.49 -7.33
CA GLY A 23 -16.61 5.05 -7.16
C GLY A 23 -15.61 4.71 -6.06
N PHE A 24 -15.78 3.53 -5.49
CA PHE A 24 -15.06 3.02 -4.31
C PHE A 24 -13.51 3.09 -4.44
N VAL A 25 -13.00 3.00 -5.67
CA VAL A 25 -11.59 3.11 -6.07
C VAL A 25 -10.96 4.48 -5.71
N LEU A 26 -11.72 5.58 -5.79
CA LEU A 26 -11.24 6.94 -5.42
C LEU A 26 -11.36 7.20 -3.90
N ARG A 27 -12.05 6.34 -3.14
CA ARG A 27 -12.28 6.57 -1.70
C ARG A 27 -11.10 6.14 -0.83
N LEU A 28 -10.26 5.23 -1.32
CA LEU A 28 -8.97 4.86 -0.72
C LEU A 28 -7.94 6.02 -0.76
N GLU A 29 -8.09 6.98 -1.68
CA GLU A 29 -7.13 8.08 -1.88
C GLU A 29 -7.10 9.10 -0.74
N LYS A 30 -8.25 9.45 -0.14
CA LYS A 30 -8.30 10.57 0.83
C LYS A 30 -7.83 10.19 2.24
N GLN A 31 -7.97 8.94 2.66
CA GLN A 31 -7.61 8.52 4.03
C GLN A 31 -6.19 7.96 4.13
N CYS A 32 -5.63 7.34 3.07
CA CYS A 32 -4.20 6.98 3.04
C CYS A 32 -3.27 8.21 3.11
N HIS A 33 -3.74 9.41 2.75
CA HIS A 33 -2.95 10.65 2.86
C HIS A 33 -2.60 11.05 4.31
N GLN A 34 -3.42 10.64 5.27
CA GLN A 34 -3.22 10.99 6.67
C GLN A 34 -2.20 10.06 7.36
N LEU A 35 -1.95 8.88 6.79
CA LEU A 35 -0.92 7.93 7.26
C LEU A 35 0.46 8.16 6.63
N VAL A 36 0.53 8.71 5.41
CA VAL A 36 1.80 8.85 4.65
C VAL A 36 2.45 10.25 4.81
N SER A 37 1.75 11.24 5.36
CA SER A 37 2.27 12.62 5.51
C SER A 37 3.25 12.82 6.68
N GLY A 38 3.63 11.78 7.42
CA GLY A 38 4.61 11.84 8.51
C GLY A 38 6.07 11.52 8.15
N VAL A 39 6.37 11.07 6.93
CA VAL A 39 7.67 10.39 6.65
C VAL A 39 8.40 10.90 5.40
N VAL A 40 8.50 12.21 5.16
CA VAL A 40 9.55 12.73 4.24
C VAL A 40 10.04 14.14 4.64
N THR A 41 10.89 14.23 5.65
CA THR A 41 11.83 15.36 5.76
C THR A 41 13.25 14.87 6.02
N ARG A 42 14.03 14.66 4.94
CA ARG A 42 15.49 14.84 4.91
C ARG A 42 16.08 14.49 3.54
N THR A 43 16.31 15.49 2.71
CA THR A 43 17.51 15.52 1.84
C THR A 43 18.09 16.93 1.83
N ARG A 44 19.11 17.14 2.67
CA ARG A 44 19.95 18.34 2.65
C ARG A 44 20.76 18.37 1.35
N ARG A 45 20.43 19.29 0.44
CA ARG A 45 21.41 19.81 -0.53
C ARG A 45 22.22 20.91 0.16
N ALA A 46 23.53 20.67 0.21
CA ALA A 46 24.52 21.55 0.79
C ALA A 46 24.58 22.90 0.05
N TYR A 47 24.20 23.97 0.75
CA TYR A 47 24.66 25.32 0.45
C TYR A 47 25.56 25.79 1.59
N ARG A 48 26.73 26.27 1.21
CA ARG A 48 27.80 26.75 2.08
C ARG A 48 27.44 28.16 2.51
N VAL A 49 26.79 28.30 3.66
CA VAL A 49 26.57 29.61 4.31
C VAL A 49 27.78 29.90 5.19
N VAL A 50 28.34 31.09 4.98
CA VAL A 50 29.49 31.63 5.70
C VAL A 50 29.07 31.90 7.15
N VAL A 51 29.87 31.40 8.08
CA VAL A 51 29.72 31.59 9.53
C VAL A 51 30.02 33.05 9.86
N ILE A 52 29.05 33.75 10.44
CA ILE A 52 29.31 34.92 11.28
C ILE A 52 28.88 34.51 12.69
N SER A 53 29.88 34.41 13.57
CA SER A 53 29.73 34.09 14.97
C SER A 53 29.01 35.24 15.68
N SER A 54 27.81 34.99 16.19
CA SER A 54 27.26 35.75 17.31
C SER A 54 26.54 34.77 18.23
N THR A 55 27.03 34.74 19.45
CA THR A 55 26.72 33.83 20.54
C THR A 55 25.30 34.12 21.03
N LEU A 56 24.33 33.31 20.66
CA LEU A 56 23.00 33.30 21.29
C LEU A 56 22.69 31.88 21.74
N MET A 57 22.78 31.67 23.04
CA MET A 57 22.40 30.42 23.70
C MET A 57 20.91 30.17 23.49
N SER A 58 20.59 29.28 22.54
CA SER A 58 19.23 28.78 22.32
C SER A 58 18.87 27.80 23.44
N LYS A 59 17.85 28.17 24.22
CA LYS A 59 17.17 27.31 25.20
C LYS A 59 16.88 25.92 24.60
N LYS A 60 17.08 24.86 25.39
CA LYS A 60 16.73 23.46 25.06
C LYS A 60 15.31 23.41 24.51
N LYS A 61 15.14 23.02 23.24
CA LYS A 61 13.83 22.62 22.71
C LYS A 61 13.40 21.37 23.46
N ALA A 62 12.24 21.43 24.11
CA ALA A 62 11.55 20.26 24.63
C ALA A 62 11.38 19.24 23.49
N GLU A 63 11.81 18.01 23.71
CA GLU A 63 11.66 16.92 22.74
C GLU A 63 10.18 16.58 22.64
N VAL A 64 9.61 16.77 21.45
CA VAL A 64 8.28 16.24 21.13
C VAL A 64 8.40 14.71 21.18
N PRO A 65 7.57 14.00 21.97
CA PRO A 65 7.63 12.55 22.04
C PRO A 65 7.41 11.96 20.64
N LYS A 66 8.32 11.08 20.22
CA LYS A 66 8.18 10.35 18.95
C LYS A 66 7.01 9.38 19.10
N THR A 67 5.95 9.59 18.34
CA THR A 67 4.84 8.63 18.24
C THR A 67 5.32 7.41 17.47
N VAL A 68 5.53 6.29 18.16
CA VAL A 68 5.79 4.98 17.52
C VAL A 68 4.44 4.41 17.10
N LEU A 69 4.34 3.93 15.86
CA LEU A 69 3.12 3.35 15.32
C LEU A 69 3.10 1.83 15.56
N PHE A 70 1.89 1.27 15.69
CA PHE A 70 1.69 -0.17 15.69
C PHE A 70 1.91 -0.77 14.29
N GLY A 71 2.61 -1.91 14.23
CA GLY A 71 2.77 -2.70 13.02
C GLY A 71 4.19 -3.15 12.75
N ARG A 72 4.36 -3.94 11.68
CA ARG A 72 5.66 -4.43 11.25
C ARG A 72 6.51 -3.32 10.64
N ILE A 73 7.80 -3.39 10.92
CA ILE A 73 8.79 -2.54 10.26
C ILE A 73 9.09 -3.14 8.88
N GLY A 74 8.39 -2.69 7.84
CA GLY A 74 8.58 -3.17 6.48
C GLY A 74 7.90 -2.30 5.43
N THR A 75 8.37 -2.40 4.18
CA THR A 75 7.77 -1.68 3.04
C THR A 75 6.70 -2.50 2.32
N ASN A 76 6.66 -3.81 2.53
CA ASN A 76 5.76 -4.75 1.85
C ASN A 76 4.63 -5.14 2.79
N LEU A 77 3.74 -4.19 3.06
CA LEU A 77 2.57 -4.43 3.91
C LEU A 77 1.51 -5.25 3.15
N LYS A 78 0.75 -6.07 3.89
CA LYS A 78 -0.34 -6.89 3.36
C LYS A 78 -1.65 -6.60 4.09
N CYS A 79 -2.75 -6.56 3.37
CA CYS A 79 -4.10 -6.44 3.93
C CYS A 79 -4.85 -7.76 3.72
N GLY A 80 -5.45 -8.30 4.79
CA GLY A 80 -6.26 -9.52 4.73
C GLY A 80 -7.75 -9.22 4.66
N ILE A 81 -8.50 -9.91 3.81
CA ILE A 81 -9.97 -9.83 3.76
C ILE A 81 -10.53 -10.83 4.77
N VAL A 82 -11.32 -10.36 5.75
CA VAL A 82 -11.88 -11.17 6.85
C VAL A 82 -13.39 -10.96 6.92
N GLY A 83 -14.13 -11.98 7.34
CA GLY A 83 -15.59 -11.95 7.47
C GLY A 83 -16.18 -13.36 7.54
N LEU A 84 -17.44 -13.48 7.91
CA LEU A 84 -18.14 -14.78 7.94
C LEU A 84 -18.28 -15.39 6.53
N PRO A 85 -18.50 -16.71 6.39
CA PRO A 85 -18.87 -17.33 5.12
C PRO A 85 -20.02 -16.59 4.43
N ASN A 86 -20.04 -16.61 3.10
CA ASN A 86 -21.13 -16.08 2.27
C ASN A 86 -21.43 -14.56 2.37
N VAL A 87 -20.57 -13.76 3.02
CA VAL A 87 -20.73 -12.28 3.07
C VAL A 87 -20.30 -11.56 1.79
N GLY A 88 -19.73 -12.27 0.81
CA GLY A 88 -19.21 -11.70 -0.45
C GLY A 88 -17.70 -11.43 -0.47
N LYS A 89 -16.90 -12.09 0.39
CA LYS A 89 -15.43 -11.96 0.42
C LYS A 89 -14.78 -12.33 -0.91
N SER A 90 -15.07 -13.53 -1.43
CA SER A 90 -14.48 -14.01 -2.67
C SER A 90 -14.94 -13.19 -3.87
N THR A 91 -16.18 -12.70 -3.87
CA THR A 91 -16.68 -11.75 -4.87
C THR A 91 -15.87 -10.45 -4.85
N PHE A 92 -15.64 -9.87 -3.66
CA PHE A 92 -14.82 -8.67 -3.50
C PHE A 92 -13.35 -8.91 -3.90
N PHE A 93 -12.78 -10.06 -3.56
CA PHE A 93 -11.44 -10.45 -3.99
C PHE A 93 -11.33 -10.56 -5.51
N ASN A 94 -12.35 -11.13 -6.17
CA ASN A 94 -12.42 -11.23 -7.63
C ASN A 94 -12.51 -9.86 -8.31
N VAL A 95 -13.27 -8.91 -7.75
CA VAL A 95 -13.31 -7.52 -8.25
C VAL A 95 -11.91 -6.89 -8.22
N LEU A 96 -11.17 -7.12 -7.15
CA LEU A 96 -9.81 -6.59 -6.98
C LEU A 96 -8.80 -7.27 -7.91
N THR A 97 -8.92 -8.57 -8.17
CA THR A 97 -8.01 -9.31 -9.09
C THR A 97 -8.31 -9.00 -10.55
N THR A 98 -9.57 -8.93 -10.95
CA THR A 98 -9.98 -8.57 -12.33
C THR A 98 -9.50 -7.17 -12.70
N SER A 99 -9.60 -6.21 -11.78
CA SER A 99 -9.07 -4.85 -11.97
C SER A 99 -7.53 -4.79 -12.05
N ALA A 100 -6.82 -5.83 -11.58
CA ALA A 100 -5.37 -5.91 -11.53
C ALA A 100 -4.74 -6.70 -12.70
N ALA A 101 -5.54 -7.28 -13.60
CA ALA A 101 -5.10 -8.23 -14.63
C ALA A 101 -4.08 -7.68 -15.67
N ALA A 102 -3.69 -6.40 -15.60
CA ALA A 102 -2.68 -5.80 -16.48
C ALA A 102 -1.26 -5.70 -15.87
N ALA A 103 -1.02 -6.15 -14.63
CA ALA A 103 0.29 -6.01 -13.99
C ALA A 103 1.23 -7.19 -14.28
N ALA A 104 2.24 -6.91 -15.11
CA ALA A 104 3.27 -7.83 -15.60
C ALA A 104 3.84 -8.83 -14.57
N ASN A 105 3.93 -10.09 -15.03
CA ASN A 105 4.64 -11.21 -14.43
C ASN A 105 6.02 -10.84 -13.85
N PHE A 106 6.17 -10.86 -12.52
CA PHE A 106 7.48 -10.85 -11.87
C PHE A 106 7.93 -12.29 -11.56
N PRO A 107 9.09 -12.75 -12.07
CA PRO A 107 9.52 -14.15 -11.99
C PRO A 107 10.06 -14.61 -10.62
N PHE A 108 9.80 -13.87 -9.54
CA PHE A 108 10.39 -14.12 -8.21
C PHE A 108 9.38 -14.27 -7.07
N CYS A 109 8.08 -14.31 -7.36
CA CYS A 109 7.06 -14.62 -6.35
C CYS A 109 6.62 -16.07 -6.53
N THR A 110 6.86 -16.89 -5.51
CA THR A 110 6.13 -18.13 -5.30
C THR A 110 4.65 -17.77 -5.21
N ILE A 111 3.86 -18.25 -6.16
CA ILE A 111 2.40 -18.10 -6.15
C ILE A 111 1.90 -19.02 -5.03
N GLU A 112 1.84 -18.48 -3.81
CA GLU A 112 0.90 -18.97 -2.82
C GLU A 112 -0.50 -18.63 -3.35
N PRO A 113 -1.42 -19.59 -3.41
CA PRO A 113 -2.76 -19.32 -3.92
C PRO A 113 -3.40 -18.29 -2.98
N ASN A 114 -3.89 -17.18 -3.53
CA ASN A 114 -4.72 -16.14 -2.90
C ASN A 114 -4.04 -14.82 -2.48
N GLU A 115 -2.79 -14.55 -2.86
CA GLU A 115 -2.23 -13.18 -2.78
C GLU A 115 -2.38 -12.43 -4.11
N SER A 116 -2.99 -11.24 -4.06
CA SER A 116 -3.13 -10.35 -5.21
C SER A 116 -2.44 -9.01 -4.97
N ARG A 117 -1.91 -8.41 -6.04
CA ARG A 117 -1.34 -7.06 -6.03
C ARG A 117 -2.24 -6.11 -6.80
N VAL A 118 -2.86 -5.18 -6.08
CA VAL A 118 -3.77 -4.19 -6.66
C VAL A 118 -3.02 -2.89 -6.83
N ALA A 119 -3.04 -2.31 -8.02
CA ALA A 119 -2.48 -0.98 -8.25
C ALA A 119 -3.31 0.07 -7.50
N VAL A 120 -2.64 0.97 -6.79
CA VAL A 120 -3.30 2.07 -6.09
C VAL A 120 -3.59 3.17 -7.11
N PRO A 121 -4.86 3.49 -7.38
CA PRO A 121 -5.24 4.64 -8.20
C PRO A 121 -4.78 5.93 -7.48
N ASP A 122 -4.13 6.84 -8.20
CA ASP A 122 -3.74 8.14 -7.67
C ASP A 122 -3.79 9.17 -8.80
N GLU A 123 -4.77 10.07 -8.74
CA GLU A 123 -4.94 11.15 -9.73
C GLU A 123 -3.63 11.96 -9.94
N ARG A 124 -2.80 12.09 -8.89
CA ARG A 124 -1.54 12.82 -8.95
C ARG A 124 -0.47 12.03 -9.72
N PHE A 125 -0.49 10.71 -9.62
CA PHE A 125 0.40 9.85 -10.39
C PHE A 125 0.07 9.94 -11.88
N ASP A 126 -1.23 9.90 -12.21
CA ASP A 126 -1.70 10.01 -13.58
C ASP A 126 -1.36 11.36 -14.18
N TYR A 127 -1.60 12.46 -13.44
CA TYR A 127 -1.18 13.80 -13.83
C TYR A 127 0.33 13.90 -14.12
N LEU A 128 1.18 13.32 -13.27
CA LEU A 128 2.63 13.30 -13.48
C LEU A 128 3.01 12.49 -14.72
N CYS A 129 2.32 11.38 -14.97
CA CYS A 129 2.54 10.54 -16.13
C CYS A 129 2.09 11.21 -17.43
N GLU A 130 1.02 11.99 -17.41
CA GLU A 130 0.57 12.82 -18.53
C GLU A 130 1.53 13.99 -18.79
N HIS A 131 1.94 14.71 -17.73
CA HIS A 131 2.80 15.87 -17.86
C HIS A 131 4.23 15.49 -18.33
N TYR A 132 4.83 14.44 -17.77
CA TYR A 132 6.21 14.07 -18.06
C TYR A 132 6.36 13.02 -19.17
N GLN A 133 5.28 12.36 -19.58
CA GLN A 133 5.26 11.27 -20.58
C GLN A 133 6.44 10.29 -20.43
N PRO A 134 6.62 9.66 -19.24
CA PRO A 134 7.75 8.79 -18.99
C PRO A 134 7.62 7.48 -19.77
N VAL A 135 8.76 6.88 -20.14
CA VAL A 135 8.84 5.58 -20.85
C VAL A 135 8.27 4.42 -20.03
N SER A 136 8.27 4.53 -18.70
CA SER A 136 7.74 3.52 -17.79
C SER A 136 6.88 4.20 -16.73
N ARG A 137 5.69 3.64 -16.52
CA ARG A 137 4.73 4.05 -15.49
C ARG A 137 4.60 2.90 -14.51
N VAL A 138 4.91 3.15 -13.24
CA VAL A 138 4.82 2.14 -12.18
C VAL A 138 4.04 2.77 -11.02
N PRO A 139 2.76 2.39 -10.82
CA PRO A 139 1.97 2.86 -9.68
C PRO A 139 2.44 2.20 -8.38
N ALA A 140 1.94 2.69 -7.25
CA ALA A 140 2.06 1.98 -5.98
C ALA A 140 1.14 0.74 -5.99
N TYR A 141 1.47 -0.27 -5.19
CA TYR A 141 0.68 -1.51 -5.10
C TYR A 141 0.27 -1.78 -3.66
N LEU A 142 -0.96 -2.24 -3.49
CA LEU A 142 -1.50 -2.80 -2.26
C LEU A 142 -1.53 -4.33 -2.40
N ASN A 143 -0.90 -5.04 -1.46
CA ASN A 143 -0.99 -6.50 -1.43
C ASN A 143 -2.24 -6.89 -0.63
N VAL A 144 -3.13 -7.65 -1.25
CA VAL A 144 -4.37 -8.13 -0.64
C VAL A 144 -4.34 -9.65 -0.58
N VAL A 145 -4.70 -10.20 0.57
CA VAL A 145 -4.76 -11.65 0.83
C VAL A 145 -6.21 -12.01 1.10
N ASP A 146 -6.76 -12.97 0.35
CA ASP A 146 -8.07 -13.53 0.69
C ASP A 146 -7.91 -14.53 1.84
N ILE A 147 -8.64 -14.30 2.93
CA ILE A 147 -8.67 -15.19 4.08
C ILE A 147 -10.05 -15.82 4.12
N ALA A 148 -10.09 -17.15 4.22
CA ALA A 148 -11.36 -17.87 4.21
C ALA A 148 -12.25 -17.45 5.40
N GLY A 149 -13.54 -17.80 5.30
CA GLY A 149 -14.53 -17.37 6.29
C GLY A 149 -14.28 -17.88 7.69
N LEU A 150 -14.43 -16.99 8.67
CA LEU A 150 -14.44 -17.32 10.09
C LEU A 150 -15.80 -17.92 10.48
N VAL A 151 -15.78 -18.97 11.29
CA VAL A 151 -16.99 -19.62 11.82
C VAL A 151 -16.86 -19.62 13.32
N LYS A 152 -17.98 -19.40 14.02
CA LYS A 152 -18.06 -19.40 15.48
C LYS A 152 -17.30 -20.59 16.10
N GLY A 153 -16.35 -20.29 16.98
CA GLY A 153 -15.49 -21.30 17.60
C GLY A 153 -14.20 -21.59 16.83
N ALA A 154 -13.80 -20.72 15.90
CA ALA A 154 -12.57 -20.88 15.13
C ALA A 154 -11.30 -20.99 16.01
N HIS A 155 -11.32 -20.36 17.20
CA HIS A 155 -10.21 -20.38 18.17
C HIS A 155 -10.03 -21.75 18.84
N GLU A 156 -11.11 -22.48 19.13
CA GLU A 156 -11.08 -23.85 19.67
C GLU A 156 -10.72 -24.91 18.61
N GLY A 157 -10.65 -24.50 17.34
CA GLY A 157 -10.35 -25.40 16.23
C GLY A 157 -11.59 -26.02 15.58
N ALA A 158 -12.79 -25.44 15.77
CA ALA A 158 -13.95 -25.81 14.98
C ALA A 158 -13.68 -25.49 13.49
N GLY A 159 -13.67 -26.53 12.64
CA GLY A 159 -13.38 -26.42 11.21
C GLY A 159 -11.88 -26.18 10.90
N LEU A 160 -11.60 -25.38 9.87
CA LEU A 160 -10.24 -25.00 9.42
C LEU A 160 -9.69 -23.75 10.16
N GLY A 161 -10.33 -23.32 11.25
CA GLY A 161 -10.15 -22.02 11.91
C GLY A 161 -8.74 -21.66 12.36
N ASN A 162 -8.00 -22.60 12.95
CA ASN A 162 -6.63 -22.35 13.43
C ASN A 162 -5.63 -22.03 12.31
N ALA A 163 -5.80 -22.65 11.13
CA ALA A 163 -4.99 -22.31 9.96
C ALA A 163 -5.30 -20.88 9.46
N PHE A 164 -6.58 -20.48 9.48
CA PHE A 164 -7.00 -19.14 9.06
C PHE A 164 -6.50 -18.03 9.98
N LEU A 165 -6.54 -18.22 11.31
CA LEU A 165 -6.02 -17.24 12.27
C LEU A 165 -4.50 -17.03 12.10
N SER A 166 -3.76 -18.06 11.68
CA SER A 166 -2.34 -17.94 11.36
C SER A 166 -2.08 -17.06 10.13
N HIS A 167 -2.95 -17.14 9.10
CA HIS A 167 -2.91 -16.26 7.94
C HIS A 167 -3.27 -14.81 8.30
N ILE A 168 -4.23 -14.62 9.21
CA ILE A 168 -4.56 -13.30 9.77
C ILE A 168 -3.34 -12.75 10.51
N LYS A 169 -2.60 -13.57 11.27
CA LYS A 169 -1.36 -13.11 11.93
C LYS A 169 -0.30 -12.64 10.93
N ALA A 170 -0.27 -13.20 9.71
CA ALA A 170 0.68 -12.85 8.66
C ALA A 170 0.44 -11.48 7.99
N VAL A 171 -0.78 -10.95 8.01
CA VAL A 171 -1.13 -9.65 7.41
C VAL A 171 -0.90 -8.47 8.38
N ASP A 172 -0.88 -7.25 7.87
CA ASP A 172 -0.65 -6.03 8.66
C ASP A 172 -1.92 -5.23 8.92
N GLY A 173 -2.94 -5.36 8.07
CA GLY A 173 -4.25 -4.74 8.24
C GLY A 173 -5.39 -5.66 7.81
N ILE A 174 -6.61 -5.33 8.22
CA ILE A 174 -7.80 -6.16 7.99
C ILE A 174 -8.88 -5.37 7.25
N PHE A 175 -9.37 -5.93 6.14
CA PHE A 175 -10.62 -5.55 5.51
C PHE A 175 -11.74 -6.44 6.02
N GLN A 176 -12.56 -5.92 6.92
CA GLN A 176 -13.65 -6.68 7.52
C GLN A 176 -14.93 -6.50 6.70
N VAL A 177 -15.33 -7.55 5.97
CA VAL A 177 -16.52 -7.56 5.11
C VAL A 177 -17.75 -7.98 5.91
N LEU A 178 -18.80 -7.15 5.87
CA LEU A 178 -20.08 -7.36 6.53
C LEU A 178 -21.21 -7.47 5.50
N ARG A 179 -22.17 -8.35 5.75
CA ARG A 179 -23.38 -8.53 4.92
C ARG A 179 -24.54 -7.72 5.51
N ILE A 180 -25.22 -6.92 4.68
CA ILE A 180 -26.44 -6.17 5.06
C ILE A 180 -27.66 -6.53 4.19
N PHE A 181 -27.46 -7.36 3.16
CA PHE A 181 -28.53 -7.75 2.25
C PHE A 181 -29.07 -9.13 2.59
N ASP A 182 -30.38 -9.25 2.49
CA ASP A 182 -31.13 -10.48 2.66
C ASP A 182 -31.31 -11.09 1.26
N ASP A 183 -30.84 -12.33 1.07
CA ASP A 183 -30.95 -13.06 -0.19
C ASP A 183 -31.44 -14.48 0.11
N PRO A 184 -32.60 -14.91 -0.41
CA PRO A 184 -33.15 -16.23 -0.14
C PRO A 184 -32.27 -17.38 -0.66
N ASP A 185 -31.41 -17.13 -1.66
CA ASP A 185 -30.55 -18.16 -2.25
C ASP A 185 -29.26 -18.39 -1.45
N VAL A 186 -28.96 -17.51 -0.49
CA VAL A 186 -27.68 -17.53 0.25
C VAL A 186 -27.92 -17.67 1.75
N SER A 187 -27.73 -18.88 2.26
CA SER A 187 -27.85 -19.19 3.69
C SER A 187 -26.77 -18.51 4.53
N HIS A 188 -27.19 -17.95 5.67
CA HIS A 188 -26.29 -17.48 6.72
C HIS A 188 -26.02 -18.62 7.70
N VAL A 189 -24.78 -18.77 8.17
CA VAL A 189 -24.38 -19.89 9.04
C VAL A 189 -25.12 -19.84 10.39
N GLU A 190 -25.47 -18.64 10.85
CA GLU A 190 -26.19 -18.39 12.11
C GLU A 190 -27.71 -18.19 11.91
N GLY A 191 -28.24 -18.54 10.73
CA GLY A 191 -29.66 -18.43 10.38
C GLY A 191 -30.04 -17.06 9.82
N ASP A 192 -30.22 -16.06 10.69
CA ASP A 192 -30.66 -14.70 10.32
C ASP A 192 -29.50 -13.75 10.06
N VAL A 193 -29.72 -12.75 9.20
CA VAL A 193 -28.70 -11.75 8.82
C VAL A 193 -28.68 -10.61 9.84
N ASP A 194 -27.77 -10.70 10.81
CA ASP A 194 -27.54 -9.67 11.84
C ASP A 194 -26.07 -9.16 11.83
N PRO A 195 -25.78 -7.99 11.23
CA PRO A 195 -24.40 -7.51 11.07
C PRO A 195 -23.71 -7.15 12.39
N ILE A 196 -24.47 -6.79 13.44
CA ILE A 196 -23.92 -6.49 14.77
C ILE A 196 -23.44 -7.78 15.44
N ARG A 197 -24.24 -8.85 15.35
CA ARG A 197 -23.87 -10.17 15.87
C ARG A 197 -22.62 -10.70 15.18
N ASP A 198 -22.56 -10.55 13.85
CA ASP A 198 -21.38 -10.96 13.07
C ASP A 198 -20.11 -10.19 13.48
N LEU A 199 -20.25 -8.88 13.75
CA LEU A 199 -19.16 -8.04 14.25
C LEU A 199 -18.66 -8.50 15.62
N GLU A 200 -19.58 -8.83 16.54
CA GLU A 200 -19.27 -9.35 17.86
C GLU A 200 -18.56 -10.70 17.79
N ILE A 201 -19.07 -11.64 17.00
CA ILE A 201 -18.46 -12.97 16.80
C ILE A 201 -17.00 -12.81 16.36
N ILE A 202 -16.75 -12.04 15.29
CA ILE A 202 -15.39 -11.86 14.77
C ILE A 202 -14.51 -11.18 15.82
N ARG A 203 -15.01 -10.13 16.50
CA ARG A 203 -14.24 -9.43 17.54
C ARG A 203 -13.85 -10.36 18.68
N GLU A 204 -14.77 -11.19 19.16
CA GLU A 204 -14.53 -12.13 20.24
C GLU A 204 -13.54 -13.22 19.83
N GLU A 205 -13.66 -13.77 18.63
CA GLU A 205 -12.73 -14.80 18.14
C GLU A 205 -11.29 -14.29 18.00
N LEU A 206 -11.12 -13.08 17.48
CA LEU A 206 -9.80 -12.46 17.36
C LEU A 206 -9.21 -12.17 18.74
N ARG A 207 -10.03 -11.73 19.70
CA ARG A 207 -9.62 -11.50 21.09
C ARG A 207 -9.20 -12.80 21.77
N LEU A 208 -10.03 -13.84 21.70
CA LEU A 208 -9.77 -15.13 22.35
C LEU A 208 -8.48 -15.77 21.85
N LYS A 209 -8.14 -15.58 20.56
CA LYS A 209 -6.87 -16.08 20.03
C LYS A 209 -5.66 -15.31 20.56
N ASP A 210 -5.77 -13.99 20.66
CA ASP A 210 -4.72 -13.17 21.28
C ASP A 210 -4.59 -13.48 22.78
N GLU A 211 -5.69 -13.75 23.48
CA GLU A 211 -5.70 -14.16 24.89
C GLU A 211 -4.97 -15.48 25.12
N GLU A 212 -5.22 -16.51 24.30
CA GLU A 212 -4.47 -17.77 24.34
C GLU A 212 -2.96 -17.54 24.12
N TYR A 213 -2.61 -16.68 23.15
CA TYR A 213 -1.23 -16.36 22.84
C TYR A 213 -0.56 -15.53 23.95
N VAL A 214 -1.26 -14.58 24.56
CA VAL A 214 -0.75 -13.78 25.69
C VAL A 214 -0.54 -14.66 26.91
N ASN A 215 -1.49 -15.53 27.26
CA ASN A 215 -1.36 -16.41 28.42
C ASN A 215 -0.14 -17.33 28.29
N THR A 216 0.02 -17.99 27.14
CA THR A 216 1.17 -18.87 26.90
C THR A 216 2.51 -18.12 26.87
N THR A 217 2.52 -16.84 26.49
CA THR A 217 3.72 -16.00 26.48
C THR A 217 4.02 -15.46 27.88
N PHE A 218 2.99 -15.04 28.61
CA PHE A 218 3.08 -14.59 29.99
C PHE A 218 3.66 -15.68 30.89
N ASP A 219 3.17 -16.92 30.80
CA ASP A 219 3.67 -18.05 31.62
C ASP A 219 5.16 -18.36 31.36
N LYS A 220 5.66 -18.09 30.14
CA LYS A 220 7.08 -18.24 29.81
C LYS A 220 7.92 -17.12 30.42
N LEU A 221 7.45 -15.88 30.29
CA LEU A 221 8.12 -14.71 30.86
C LEU A 221 8.09 -14.71 32.40
N GLU A 222 7.01 -15.20 33.00
CA GLU A 222 6.90 -15.35 34.44
C GLU A 222 7.96 -16.32 34.97
N LYS A 223 8.16 -17.46 34.30
CA LYS A 223 9.20 -18.43 34.64
C LYS A 223 10.59 -17.83 34.50
N SER A 224 10.89 -17.07 33.45
CA SER A 224 12.23 -16.50 33.24
C SER A 224 12.52 -15.33 34.19
N VAL A 225 11.56 -14.43 34.41
CA VAL A 225 11.77 -13.22 35.22
C VAL A 225 11.67 -13.52 36.72
N ILE A 226 10.63 -14.24 37.17
CA ILE A 226 10.41 -14.50 38.60
C ILE A 226 11.33 -15.62 39.10
N ARG A 227 11.43 -16.74 38.38
CA ARG A 227 12.23 -17.90 38.82
C ARG A 227 13.68 -17.82 38.36
N GLY A 228 13.94 -17.25 37.18
CA GLY A 228 15.28 -17.10 36.61
C GLY A 228 16.03 -15.82 37.00
N GLY A 229 15.32 -14.79 37.48
CA GLY A 229 15.93 -13.53 37.95
C GLY A 229 16.44 -12.60 36.84
N ASP A 230 16.05 -12.82 35.58
CA ASP A 230 16.51 -12.03 34.44
C ASP A 230 15.89 -10.62 34.40
N LYS A 231 16.63 -9.64 34.94
CA LYS A 231 16.21 -8.22 34.99
C LYS A 231 16.01 -7.57 33.62
N LYS A 232 16.54 -8.16 32.55
CA LYS A 232 16.43 -7.63 31.18
C LYS A 232 15.03 -7.80 30.59
N GLN A 233 14.34 -8.90 30.91
CA GLN A 233 13.00 -9.22 30.41
C GLN A 233 11.87 -8.68 31.30
N LYS A 234 12.23 -7.99 32.39
CA LYS A 234 11.27 -7.39 33.30
C LYS A 234 10.34 -6.37 32.61
N PRO A 235 10.83 -5.46 31.73
CA PRO A 235 9.96 -4.56 30.98
C PRO A 235 8.98 -5.31 30.07
N ASP A 236 9.43 -6.41 29.44
CA ASP A 236 8.58 -7.24 28.57
C ASP A 236 7.48 -7.93 29.39
N TYR A 237 7.83 -8.45 30.56
CA TYR A 237 6.87 -9.05 31.49
C TYR A 237 5.82 -8.03 31.95
N ASP A 238 6.24 -6.84 32.38
CA ASP A 238 5.33 -5.77 32.82
C ASP A 238 4.39 -5.32 31.68
N CYS A 239 4.91 -5.25 30.44
CA CYS A 239 4.11 -4.91 29.26
C CYS A 239 3.09 -6.00 28.91
N ILE A 240 3.49 -7.28 28.93
CA ILE A 240 2.59 -8.41 28.63
C ILE A 240 1.57 -8.60 29.75
N ALA A 241 1.91 -8.32 31.01
CA ALA A 241 0.97 -8.32 32.13
C ALA A 241 -0.16 -7.30 31.90
N LYS A 242 0.19 -6.07 31.48
CA LYS A 242 -0.80 -5.05 31.09
C LYS A 242 -1.65 -5.49 29.90
N ALA A 243 -1.03 -6.08 28.87
CA ALA A 243 -1.76 -6.59 27.71
C ALA A 243 -2.75 -7.72 28.08
N LYS A 244 -2.35 -8.59 29.02
CA LYS A 244 -3.22 -9.64 29.57
C LYS A 244 -4.42 -9.04 30.30
N HIS A 245 -4.22 -8.07 31.20
CA HIS A 245 -5.30 -7.39 31.90
C HIS A 245 -6.29 -6.76 30.91
N LEU A 246 -5.80 -6.07 29.88
CA LEU A 246 -6.65 -5.41 28.88
C LEU A 246 -7.47 -6.40 28.02
N LEU A 247 -6.89 -7.54 27.65
CA LEU A 247 -7.58 -8.57 26.86
C LEU A 247 -8.57 -9.41 27.70
N CYS A 248 -8.15 -9.86 28.89
CA CYS A 248 -8.93 -10.76 29.73
C CYS A 248 -10.00 -10.02 30.55
N GLU A 249 -9.65 -8.90 31.20
CA GLU A 249 -10.53 -8.22 32.15
C GLU A 249 -11.40 -7.16 31.45
N GLU A 250 -10.78 -6.28 30.66
CA GLU A 250 -11.51 -5.20 29.97
C GLU A 250 -12.19 -5.65 28.66
N ARG A 251 -11.82 -6.82 28.13
CA ARG A 251 -12.34 -7.34 26.84
C ARG A 251 -12.17 -6.38 25.66
N LYS A 252 -11.12 -5.56 25.68
CA LYS A 252 -10.76 -4.60 24.62
C LYS A 252 -9.57 -5.11 23.80
N GLY A 253 -9.48 -4.67 22.55
CA GLY A 253 -8.32 -4.98 21.70
C GLY A 253 -7.12 -4.13 22.07
N ILE A 254 -5.90 -4.65 21.85
CA ILE A 254 -4.64 -3.97 22.20
C ILE A 254 -4.51 -2.58 21.56
N ARG A 255 -5.10 -2.37 20.37
CA ARG A 255 -5.13 -1.07 19.68
C ARG A 255 -5.76 0.09 20.48
N PHE A 256 -6.61 -0.21 21.47
CA PHE A 256 -7.31 0.80 22.26
C PHE A 256 -6.63 1.08 23.61
N GLY A 257 -5.57 0.35 23.94
CA GLY A 257 -4.79 0.61 25.13
C GLY A 257 -3.93 1.88 25.00
N GLU A 258 -3.65 2.51 26.12
CA GLU A 258 -2.68 3.59 26.20
C GLU A 258 -1.29 2.98 26.42
N TRP A 259 -0.41 3.11 25.42
CA TRP A 259 0.92 2.50 25.42
C TRP A 259 2.01 3.55 25.30
N ASN A 260 3.10 3.35 26.04
CA ASN A 260 4.31 4.17 25.88
C ASN A 260 5.14 3.69 24.67
N ALA A 261 6.01 4.54 24.13
CA ALA A 261 6.80 4.22 22.94
C ALA A 261 7.65 2.93 23.08
N ALA A 262 8.21 2.68 24.25
CA ALA A 262 8.96 1.45 24.54
C ALA A 262 8.05 0.20 24.60
N GLU A 263 6.84 0.35 25.14
CA GLU A 263 5.85 -0.73 25.18
C GLU A 263 5.33 -1.05 23.78
N THR A 264 5.12 -0.02 22.94
CA THR A 264 4.74 -0.19 21.53
C THR A 264 5.77 -0.98 20.74
N GLU A 265 7.08 -0.77 20.98
CA GLU A 265 8.15 -1.56 20.35
C GLU A 265 8.07 -3.03 20.76
N ILE A 266 7.86 -3.33 22.05
CA ILE A 266 7.69 -4.70 22.56
C ILE A 266 6.45 -5.36 21.94
N LEU A 267 5.31 -4.66 21.91
CA LEU A 267 4.07 -5.18 21.34
C LEU A 267 4.19 -5.47 19.84
N ASN A 268 4.97 -4.68 19.10
CA ASN A 268 5.22 -4.86 17.67
C ASN A 268 5.97 -6.17 17.36
N ASP A 269 6.78 -6.69 18.29
CA ASP A 269 7.48 -7.98 18.11
C ASP A 269 6.52 -9.18 18.21
N HIS A 270 5.47 -9.06 19.03
CA HIS A 270 4.49 -10.13 19.27
C HIS A 270 3.42 -10.27 18.16
N LEU A 271 3.17 -9.18 17.43
CA LEU A 271 2.25 -9.13 16.28
C LEU A 271 0.86 -9.66 16.61
N PHE A 272 0.24 -9.06 17.62
CA PHE A 272 -1.13 -9.35 18.01
C PHE A 272 -2.11 -9.09 16.86
N ILE A 273 -3.21 -9.83 16.84
CA ILE A 273 -4.24 -9.64 15.81
C ILE A 273 -5.05 -8.37 16.09
N THR A 274 -5.37 -8.14 17.37
CA THR A 274 -6.16 -7.00 17.85
C THR A 274 -5.42 -5.65 17.82
N SER A 275 -4.11 -5.64 17.54
CA SER A 275 -3.35 -4.40 17.31
C SER A 275 -3.44 -3.90 15.87
N LYS A 276 -4.02 -4.69 14.96
CA LYS A 276 -4.07 -4.37 13.52
C LYS A 276 -5.17 -3.36 13.24
N PRO A 277 -4.93 -2.39 12.32
CA PRO A 277 -5.98 -1.51 11.84
C PRO A 277 -7.03 -2.29 11.05
N VAL A 278 -8.30 -1.94 11.27
CA VAL A 278 -9.46 -2.56 10.63
C VAL A 278 -10.19 -1.52 9.78
N ILE A 279 -10.56 -1.90 8.56
CA ILE A 279 -11.43 -1.13 7.67
C ILE A 279 -12.70 -1.95 7.46
N TYR A 280 -13.85 -1.38 7.80
CA TYR A 280 -15.15 -2.03 7.70
C TYR A 280 -15.73 -1.84 6.30
N LEU A 281 -15.86 -2.93 5.56
CA LEU A 281 -16.44 -2.98 4.24
C LEU A 281 -17.87 -3.50 4.33
N ILE A 282 -18.82 -2.63 4.02
CA ILE A 282 -20.23 -2.92 4.21
C ILE A 282 -20.84 -3.30 2.87
N ASN A 283 -21.05 -4.60 2.66
CA ASN A 283 -21.61 -5.14 1.43
C ASN A 283 -23.14 -5.10 1.46
N MET A 284 -23.72 -4.37 0.51
CA MET A 284 -25.16 -4.22 0.34
C MET A 284 -25.62 -4.54 -1.08
N SER A 285 -26.93 -4.67 -1.26
CA SER A 285 -27.53 -4.85 -2.58
C SER A 285 -27.28 -3.63 -3.48
N GLN A 286 -27.24 -3.83 -4.80
CA GLN A 286 -27.10 -2.73 -5.76
C GLN A 286 -28.18 -1.65 -5.56
N LYS A 287 -29.42 -2.07 -5.29
CA LYS A 287 -30.56 -1.17 -5.05
C LYS A 287 -30.34 -0.31 -3.80
N ASP A 288 -29.87 -0.91 -2.71
CA ASP A 288 -29.63 -0.18 -1.46
C ASP A 288 -28.41 0.73 -1.53
N PHE A 289 -27.40 0.33 -2.31
CA PHE A 289 -26.21 1.15 -2.59
C PHE A 289 -26.59 2.48 -3.27
N PHE A 290 -27.43 2.43 -4.31
CA PHE A 290 -27.92 3.64 -4.96
C PHE A 290 -28.88 4.44 -4.07
N ARG A 291 -29.73 3.76 -3.30
CA ARG A 291 -30.74 4.39 -2.44
C ARG A 291 -30.15 5.07 -1.20
N LYS A 292 -28.92 4.74 -0.80
CA LYS A 292 -28.21 5.34 0.36
C LYS A 292 -29.04 5.37 1.66
N LYS A 293 -29.81 4.31 1.97
CA LYS A 293 -30.77 4.28 3.10
C LYS A 293 -30.28 3.63 4.41
N ASN A 294 -31.09 3.86 5.45
CA ASN A 294 -30.85 3.91 6.90
C ASN A 294 -30.36 2.64 7.67
N LYS A 295 -30.15 1.46 7.06
CA LYS A 295 -29.65 0.29 7.84
C LYS A 295 -28.20 0.48 8.35
N LEU A 296 -27.47 1.46 7.80
CA LEU A 296 -26.10 1.81 8.17
C LEU A 296 -25.97 2.47 9.55
N VAL A 297 -27.04 3.07 10.07
CA VAL A 297 -26.99 3.88 11.31
C VAL A 297 -26.61 3.01 12.51
N LYS A 298 -27.24 1.85 12.67
CA LYS A 298 -26.99 0.93 13.79
C LYS A 298 -25.53 0.42 13.83
N ILE A 299 -24.97 0.14 12.66
CA ILE A 299 -23.59 -0.33 12.55
C ILE A 299 -22.63 0.81 12.85
N LYS A 300 -22.95 2.02 12.40
CA LYS A 300 -22.14 3.20 12.69
C LYS A 300 -22.11 3.50 14.19
N GLU A 301 -23.25 3.46 14.86
CA GLU A 301 -23.34 3.60 16.32
C GLU A 301 -22.51 2.54 17.05
N TYR A 302 -22.60 1.28 16.61
CA TYR A 302 -21.80 0.20 17.18
C TYR A 302 -20.29 0.40 16.96
N VAL A 303 -19.89 0.82 15.76
CA VAL A 303 -18.48 1.08 15.41
C VAL A 303 -17.95 2.29 16.18
N ASP A 304 -18.71 3.39 16.28
CA ASP A 304 -18.31 4.57 17.03
C ASP A 304 -18.15 4.27 18.54
N ALA A 305 -18.95 3.35 19.09
CA ALA A 305 -18.85 2.92 20.48
C ALA A 305 -17.67 1.98 20.77
N ASN A 306 -17.34 1.07 19.83
CA ASN A 306 -16.37 0.00 20.05
C ASN A 306 -15.01 0.24 19.38
N ASP A 307 -14.97 1.05 18.33
CA ASP A 307 -13.80 1.38 17.54
C ASP A 307 -13.85 2.84 17.03
N PRO A 308 -13.58 3.82 17.92
CA PRO A 308 -13.66 5.22 17.56
C PRO A 308 -12.65 5.57 16.46
N GLY A 309 -13.15 6.08 15.34
CA GLY A 309 -12.33 6.51 14.21
C GLY A 309 -12.08 5.44 13.14
N ALA A 310 -12.72 4.27 13.24
CA ALA A 310 -12.64 3.27 12.18
C ALA A 310 -13.26 3.76 10.86
N VAL A 311 -12.66 3.33 9.75
CA VAL A 311 -13.16 3.67 8.43
C VAL A 311 -14.26 2.69 8.04
N MET A 312 -15.45 3.21 7.75
CA MET A 312 -16.56 2.46 7.20
C MET A 312 -16.77 2.81 5.72
N ILE A 313 -16.75 1.80 4.86
CA ILE A 313 -16.96 1.98 3.42
C ILE A 313 -18.14 1.13 2.95
N PRO A 314 -19.31 1.75 2.67
CA PRO A 314 -20.41 1.06 2.02
C PRO A 314 -20.08 0.79 0.55
N PHE A 315 -20.33 -0.44 0.10
CA PHE A 315 -20.12 -0.89 -1.28
C PHE A 315 -21.09 -2.01 -1.65
N SER A 316 -21.16 -2.34 -2.93
CA SER A 316 -21.94 -3.48 -3.40
C SER A 316 -21.05 -4.35 -4.29
N ALA A 317 -20.74 -5.57 -3.83
CA ALA A 317 -19.86 -6.47 -4.56
C ALA A 317 -20.43 -6.90 -5.92
N ASP A 318 -21.75 -7.12 -6.00
CA ASP A 318 -22.44 -7.47 -7.25
C ASP A 318 -22.37 -6.33 -8.27
N PHE A 319 -22.60 -5.09 -7.82
CA PHE A 319 -22.46 -3.93 -8.68
C PHE A 319 -21.02 -3.74 -9.18
N GLU A 320 -20.03 -3.82 -8.30
CA GLU A 320 -18.62 -3.63 -8.66
C GLU A 320 -18.11 -4.74 -9.59
N LEU A 321 -18.60 -5.98 -9.45
CA LEU A 321 -18.27 -7.08 -10.36
C LEU A 321 -18.82 -6.82 -11.77
N ARG A 322 -20.10 -6.45 -11.87
CA ARG A 322 -20.71 -6.07 -13.16
C ARG A 322 -19.98 -4.88 -13.76
N TYR A 323 -19.68 -3.87 -12.95
CA TYR A 323 -18.93 -2.70 -13.39
C TYR A 323 -17.52 -3.06 -13.86
N ALA A 324 -16.83 -4.00 -13.22
CA ALA A 324 -15.51 -4.44 -13.64
C ALA A 324 -15.56 -5.11 -15.04
N GLU A 325 -16.59 -5.91 -15.30
CA GLU A 325 -16.79 -6.65 -16.57
C GLU A 325 -17.25 -5.76 -17.74
N MET A 326 -17.87 -4.60 -17.47
CA MET A 326 -18.30 -3.66 -18.50
C MET A 326 -17.11 -3.08 -19.29
N SER A 327 -17.31 -2.85 -20.59
CA SER A 327 -16.33 -2.20 -21.46
C SER A 327 -16.15 -0.72 -21.11
N GLU A 328 -15.04 -0.10 -21.52
CA GLU A 328 -14.79 1.34 -21.22
C GLU A 328 -15.86 2.27 -21.80
N ALA A 329 -16.49 1.90 -22.93
CA ALA A 329 -17.59 2.63 -23.54
C ALA A 329 -18.89 2.50 -22.72
N GLU A 330 -19.20 1.29 -22.24
CA GLU A 330 -20.34 1.04 -21.37
C GLU A 330 -20.16 1.65 -19.98
N LYS A 331 -18.92 1.70 -19.46
CA LYS A 331 -18.59 2.38 -18.19
C LYS A 331 -18.86 3.89 -18.28
N LYS A 332 -18.51 4.51 -19.41
CA LYS A 332 -18.83 5.92 -19.68
C LYS A 332 -20.34 6.13 -19.82
N ALA A 333 -21.00 5.31 -20.64
CA ALA A 333 -22.46 5.37 -20.80
C ALA A 333 -23.19 5.15 -19.46
N PHE A 334 -22.72 4.25 -18.60
CA PHE A 334 -23.29 3.99 -17.28
C PHE A 334 -23.07 5.15 -16.30
N SER A 335 -21.91 5.82 -16.38
CA SER A 335 -21.62 7.04 -15.61
C SER A 335 -22.50 8.21 -16.07
N GLU A 336 -22.80 8.28 -17.36
CA GLU A 336 -23.71 9.25 -17.99
C GLU A 336 -25.20 8.93 -17.72
N GLU A 337 -25.55 7.65 -17.58
CA GLU A 337 -26.91 7.17 -17.31
C GLU A 337 -27.27 7.32 -15.81
N ASN A 338 -26.29 7.09 -14.92
CA ASN A 338 -26.38 7.29 -13.46
C ASN A 338 -25.54 8.47 -12.95
N PRO A 339 -25.72 9.72 -13.41
CA PRO A 339 -25.08 10.83 -12.75
C PRO A 339 -25.69 10.96 -11.36
N SER A 340 -24.89 11.44 -10.41
CA SER A 340 -25.40 12.30 -9.36
C SER A 340 -26.06 13.54 -10.01
N LYS A 341 -27.22 13.34 -10.64
CA LYS A 341 -27.97 14.33 -11.41
C LYS A 341 -28.44 15.40 -10.43
N ASN A 342 -28.12 16.65 -10.75
CA ASN A 342 -28.56 17.91 -10.11
C ASN A 342 -27.56 18.63 -9.19
N THR A 343 -26.25 18.57 -9.43
CA THR A 343 -25.37 19.61 -8.82
C THR A 343 -25.41 20.87 -9.70
N LYS A 344 -25.97 21.96 -9.17
CA LYS A 344 -25.97 23.26 -9.86
C LYS A 344 -24.56 23.88 -9.86
N ALA A 345 -24.26 24.75 -10.83
CA ALA A 345 -22.96 25.42 -10.97
C ALA A 345 -22.45 26.14 -9.69
N PRO A 346 -23.29 26.81 -8.87
CA PRO A 346 -22.83 27.42 -7.62
C PRO A 346 -22.40 26.39 -6.57
N GLN A 347 -23.11 25.25 -6.48
CA GLN A 347 -22.78 24.16 -5.55
C GLN A 347 -21.51 23.43 -5.98
N ALA A 348 -21.27 23.33 -7.29
CA ALA A 348 -20.00 22.84 -7.82
C ALA A 348 -18.84 23.78 -7.48
N ALA A 349 -19.04 25.10 -7.54
CA ALA A 349 -18.05 26.10 -7.13
C ALA A 349 -17.77 26.06 -5.61
N GLY A 350 -18.80 25.84 -4.79
CA GLY A 350 -18.67 25.72 -3.32
C GLY A 350 -17.80 24.56 -2.84
N LYS A 351 -17.72 23.48 -3.64
CA LYS A 351 -16.80 22.36 -3.38
C LYS A 351 -15.33 22.75 -3.52
N ILE A 352 -15.01 23.82 -4.27
CA ILE A 352 -13.65 24.36 -4.41
C ILE A 352 -13.36 25.33 -3.27
N HIS A 353 -14.27 26.29 -3.02
CA HIS A 353 -14.18 27.20 -1.89
C HIS A 353 -15.55 27.81 -1.55
N THR A 354 -15.86 27.98 -0.27
CA THR A 354 -17.16 28.50 0.20
C THR A 354 -17.44 29.94 -0.28
N ASP A 355 -16.41 30.77 -0.40
CA ASP A 355 -16.54 32.13 -0.97
C ASP A 355 -16.89 32.14 -2.47
N MET A 356 -16.54 31.08 -3.22
CA MET A 356 -16.90 30.99 -4.64
C MET A 356 -18.38 30.64 -4.84
N GLU A 357 -19.01 29.96 -3.89
CA GLU A 357 -20.46 29.74 -3.88
C GLU A 357 -21.22 31.01 -3.47
N ARG A 358 -20.77 31.67 -2.40
CA ARG A 358 -21.37 32.93 -1.90
C ARG A 358 -21.20 34.09 -2.89
N GLY A 359 -20.04 34.17 -3.53
CA GLY A 359 -19.68 35.20 -4.51
C GLY A 359 -19.90 34.80 -5.97
N PHE A 360 -20.66 33.73 -6.26
CA PHE A 360 -20.84 33.20 -7.61
C PHE A 360 -21.50 34.22 -8.55
N ILE A 361 -20.80 34.55 -9.64
CA ILE A 361 -21.29 35.44 -10.70
C ILE A 361 -21.74 34.60 -11.90
N MET A 362 -20.82 33.84 -12.49
CA MET A 362 -21.09 32.96 -13.63
C MET A 362 -20.03 31.86 -13.75
N ALA A 363 -20.37 30.79 -14.44
CA ALA A 363 -19.47 29.72 -14.85
C ALA A 363 -19.21 29.83 -16.35
N GLU A 364 -17.95 29.92 -16.74
CA GLU A 364 -17.52 29.77 -18.13
C GLU A 364 -17.24 28.28 -18.38
N VAL A 365 -18.08 27.66 -19.19
CA VAL A 365 -18.15 26.21 -19.38
C VAL A 365 -17.75 25.86 -20.81
N MET A 366 -16.88 24.88 -20.95
CA MET A 366 -16.57 24.24 -22.22
C MET A 366 -16.60 22.72 -22.04
N ALA A 367 -17.24 22.01 -22.97
CA ALA A 367 -17.30 20.56 -22.93
C ALA A 367 -15.93 19.95 -23.26
N PHE A 368 -15.53 18.89 -22.56
CA PHE A 368 -14.23 18.24 -22.77
C PHE A 368 -14.06 17.72 -24.21
N ASP A 369 -15.10 17.17 -24.83
CA ASP A 369 -15.03 16.66 -26.20
C ASP A 369 -14.79 17.78 -27.22
N GLU A 370 -15.43 18.93 -27.00
CA GLU A 370 -15.24 20.14 -27.79
C GLU A 370 -13.82 20.70 -27.59
N PHE A 371 -13.29 20.67 -26.37
CA PHE A 371 -11.92 21.07 -26.07
C PHE A 371 -10.88 20.14 -26.70
N LYS A 372 -11.12 18.84 -26.67
CA LYS A 372 -10.25 17.83 -27.26
C LYS A 372 -10.19 17.94 -28.80
N ALA A 373 -11.31 18.27 -29.45
CA ALA A 373 -11.37 18.45 -30.88
C ALA A 373 -10.57 19.68 -31.37
N GLU A 374 -10.62 20.78 -30.60
CA GLU A 374 -10.00 22.06 -30.99
C GLU A 374 -8.57 22.24 -30.44
N GLY A 375 -8.17 21.44 -29.44
CA GLY A 375 -6.81 21.33 -28.90
C GLY A 375 -6.30 22.52 -28.05
N SER A 376 -6.96 23.68 -28.10
CA SER A 376 -6.60 24.84 -27.26
C SER A 376 -7.82 25.66 -26.82
N GLU A 377 -7.70 26.33 -25.68
CA GLU A 377 -8.77 27.19 -25.14
C GLU A 377 -9.08 28.37 -26.08
N ALA A 378 -8.06 28.92 -26.74
CA ALA A 378 -8.21 29.99 -27.72
C ALA A 378 -8.98 29.52 -28.97
N ALA A 379 -8.73 28.30 -29.44
CA ALA A 379 -9.48 27.71 -30.56
C ALA A 379 -10.94 27.44 -30.18
N CYS A 380 -11.21 26.97 -28.96
CA CYS A 380 -12.58 26.78 -28.47
C CYS A 380 -13.36 28.10 -28.36
N LYS A 381 -12.67 29.17 -27.92
CA LYS A 381 -13.23 30.53 -27.88
C LYS A 381 -13.52 31.06 -29.28
N ALA A 382 -12.61 30.84 -30.23
CA ALA A 382 -12.81 31.22 -31.63
C ALA A 382 -13.96 30.45 -32.30
N ALA A 383 -14.15 29.17 -31.93
CA ALA A 383 -15.22 28.31 -32.42
C ALA A 383 -16.59 28.56 -31.73
N GLY A 384 -16.68 29.52 -30.80
CA GLY A 384 -17.93 29.83 -30.08
C GLY A 384 -18.40 28.74 -29.11
N LYS A 385 -17.55 27.75 -28.81
CA LYS A 385 -17.84 26.61 -27.92
C LYS A 385 -17.60 26.93 -26.43
N TYR A 386 -17.18 28.16 -26.14
CA TYR A 386 -16.97 28.68 -24.80
C TYR A 386 -18.24 29.37 -24.30
N ARG A 387 -19.01 28.72 -23.42
CA ARG A 387 -20.35 29.15 -23.02
C ARG A 387 -20.33 29.80 -21.64
N GLN A 388 -21.05 30.91 -21.48
CA GLN A 388 -21.31 31.49 -20.16
C GLN A 388 -22.62 30.93 -19.60
N LYS A 389 -22.56 30.39 -18.39
CA LYS A 389 -23.66 29.72 -17.72
C LYS A 389 -23.92 30.35 -16.35
N GLY A 390 -25.20 30.57 -16.06
CA GLY A 390 -25.66 31.19 -14.82
C GLY A 390 -25.83 30.19 -13.67
N ARG A 391 -26.51 30.65 -12.61
CA ARG A 391 -26.71 29.90 -11.36
C ARG A 391 -27.54 28.62 -11.51
N ASP A 392 -28.46 28.59 -12.48
CA ASP A 392 -29.35 27.45 -12.70
C ASP A 392 -28.78 26.39 -13.65
N TYR A 393 -27.54 26.57 -14.11
CA TYR A 393 -26.88 25.56 -14.93
C TYR A 393 -26.58 24.31 -14.12
N ILE A 394 -27.01 23.17 -14.65
CA ILE A 394 -26.67 21.85 -14.11
C ILE A 394 -25.36 21.44 -14.77
N VAL A 395 -24.33 21.21 -13.96
CA VAL A 395 -23.01 20.81 -14.44
C VAL A 395 -23.12 19.44 -15.10
N GLN A 396 -22.64 19.35 -16.34
CA GLN A 396 -22.55 18.09 -17.07
C GLN A 396 -21.22 17.42 -16.79
N ASP A 397 -21.17 16.10 -16.91
CA ASP A 397 -19.94 15.35 -16.73
C ASP A 397 -18.95 15.69 -17.85
N GLY A 398 -17.67 15.87 -17.51
CA GLY A 398 -16.66 16.34 -18.47
C GLY A 398 -16.72 17.84 -18.81
N ASP A 399 -17.50 18.66 -18.11
CA ASP A 399 -17.43 20.11 -18.25
C ASP A 399 -16.11 20.66 -17.66
N ILE A 400 -15.35 21.39 -18.46
CA ILE A 400 -14.21 22.21 -18.00
C ILE A 400 -14.78 23.60 -17.65
N ILE A 401 -14.72 23.96 -16.36
CA ILE A 401 -15.39 25.14 -15.84
C ILE A 401 -14.40 26.14 -15.24
N TYR A 402 -14.52 27.40 -15.66
CA TYR A 402 -13.88 28.55 -15.01
C TYR A 402 -14.93 29.39 -14.28
N PHE A 403 -14.84 29.45 -12.95
CA PHE A 403 -15.79 30.20 -12.12
C PHE A 403 -15.36 31.65 -11.96
N LYS A 404 -16.25 32.58 -12.33
CA LYS A 404 -16.11 34.00 -12.00
C LYS A 404 -16.83 34.27 -10.68
N PHE A 405 -16.06 34.75 -9.70
CA PHE A 405 -16.56 35.14 -8.39
C PHE A 405 -15.90 36.46 -7.96
N ASN A 406 -16.54 37.20 -7.07
CA ASN A 406 -16.02 38.48 -6.62
C ASN A 406 -14.89 38.25 -5.58
N ALA A 407 -13.64 38.45 -5.99
CA ALA A 407 -12.49 38.44 -5.08
C ALA A 407 -12.22 39.87 -4.61
N GLY A 408 -12.25 40.11 -3.29
CA GLY A 408 -11.81 41.39 -2.71
C GLY A 408 -10.41 41.76 -3.24
N ALA A 409 -10.32 42.92 -3.87
CA ALA A 409 -9.17 43.33 -4.67
C ALA A 409 -7.89 43.51 -3.84
N VAL A 410 -6.79 42.88 -4.27
CA VAL A 410 -5.42 43.26 -3.86
C VAL A 410 -4.64 43.67 -5.11
N SER A 411 -4.32 44.97 -5.17
CA SER A 411 -3.59 45.59 -6.27
C SER A 411 -2.14 45.10 -6.35
N SER A 412 -1.71 44.56 -7.49
CA SER A 412 -0.29 44.34 -7.79
C SER A 412 0.15 45.25 -8.94
N ARG A 413 1.03 46.22 -8.63
CA ARG A 413 1.64 47.13 -9.62
C ARG A 413 2.64 46.36 -10.47
N ARG A 414 2.50 46.46 -11.79
CA ARG A 414 3.45 45.99 -12.79
C ARG A 414 4.60 47.01 -12.91
N LEU A 415 5.84 46.57 -12.77
CA LEU A 415 7.03 47.36 -13.13
C LEU A 415 7.62 46.80 -14.43
N THR A 416 7.65 47.62 -15.47
CA THR A 416 8.40 47.40 -16.71
C THR A 416 9.82 47.94 -16.54
N LEU A 417 10.84 47.16 -16.93
CA LEU A 417 12.24 47.62 -16.96
C LEU A 417 12.81 47.43 -18.37
N GLY A 418 13.24 48.56 -18.95
CA GLY A 418 13.93 48.65 -20.23
C GLY A 418 15.35 48.07 -20.18
N LEU A 419 15.76 47.48 -21.29
CA LEU A 419 17.08 46.88 -21.50
C LEU A 419 18.09 47.94 -21.98
N SER A 420 19.21 48.11 -21.27
CA SER A 420 20.43 48.71 -21.83
C SER A 420 21.58 47.70 -21.79
N MET A 421 22.35 47.61 -22.87
CA MET A 421 23.46 46.67 -23.04
C MET A 421 24.70 47.11 -22.25
N GLN A 422 25.13 46.30 -21.28
CA GLN A 422 26.38 46.53 -20.51
C GLN A 422 27.60 45.87 -21.17
N ARG A 423 28.73 46.60 -21.23
CA ARG A 423 30.05 46.13 -21.72
C ARG A 423 30.75 45.26 -20.65
N LEU A 424 31.39 44.16 -21.09
CA LEU A 424 32.00 43.12 -20.24
C LEU A 424 33.52 43.33 -20.06
N THR A 425 34.03 43.33 -18.83
CA THR A 425 35.49 43.36 -18.53
C THR A 425 36.02 42.01 -18.04
N LEU A 426 37.15 41.55 -18.59
CA LEU A 426 37.81 40.28 -18.25
C LEU A 426 38.83 40.49 -17.11
N ARG A 427 38.73 39.74 -16.00
CA ARG A 427 39.84 39.59 -15.04
C ARG A 427 40.62 38.30 -15.31
N ARG A 428 41.83 38.41 -15.87
CA ARG A 428 42.75 37.27 -16.05
C ARG A 428 43.42 36.93 -14.70
N ARG A 429 43.48 35.64 -14.35
CA ARG A 429 44.36 35.12 -13.28
C ARG A 429 45.23 33.93 -13.72
N LEU A 430 45.26 33.60 -15.01
CA LEU A 430 46.08 32.50 -15.54
C LEU A 430 46.70 32.90 -16.89
N SER A 431 47.98 32.57 -17.07
CA SER A 431 48.87 33.10 -18.13
C SER A 431 48.74 32.44 -19.51
N TYR A 432 47.89 31.43 -19.69
CA TYR A 432 47.74 30.76 -21.01
C TYR A 432 46.28 30.53 -21.41
N ASN A 433 45.94 31.02 -22.61
CA ASN A 433 44.63 30.86 -23.25
C ASN A 433 44.62 29.55 -24.06
N THR A 434 44.31 28.43 -23.41
CA THR A 434 44.06 27.19 -24.15
C THR A 434 42.57 27.10 -24.50
N ASN A 435 42.23 26.61 -25.71
CA ASN A 435 40.87 26.27 -26.18
C ASN A 435 40.14 25.26 -25.26
N SER A 436 40.81 24.81 -24.21
CA SER A 436 40.38 23.83 -23.24
C SER A 436 39.50 24.43 -22.12
N ASN A 437 39.54 25.74 -21.86
CA ASN A 437 38.80 26.36 -20.77
C ASN A 437 37.43 26.88 -21.24
N ARG A 438 36.33 26.42 -20.62
CA ARG A 438 34.97 26.95 -20.88
C ARG A 438 34.72 28.21 -20.04
N ARG A 439 34.08 29.22 -20.63
CA ARG A 439 33.73 30.50 -19.98
C ARG A 439 32.21 30.55 -19.78
N LYS A 440 31.75 30.83 -18.55
CA LYS A 440 30.32 31.06 -18.26
C LYS A 440 30.10 32.54 -17.94
N LYS A 441 29.12 33.18 -18.58
CA LYS A 441 28.65 34.53 -18.22
C LYS A 441 27.77 34.42 -16.97
N VAL A 442 28.04 35.21 -15.95
CA VAL A 442 27.26 35.24 -14.70
C VAL A 442 26.97 36.69 -14.32
N LYS A 443 25.72 36.99 -13.96
CA LYS A 443 25.35 38.28 -13.35
C LYS A 443 25.69 38.24 -11.87
N THR A 444 26.43 39.23 -11.39
CA THR A 444 26.67 39.41 -9.95
C THR A 444 25.43 40.03 -9.30
N PRO A 445 25.25 39.92 -7.96
CA PRO A 445 24.11 40.53 -7.26
C PRO A 445 23.96 42.04 -7.51
N GLY A 446 25.05 42.75 -7.81
CA GLY A 446 25.05 44.16 -8.22
C GLY A 446 24.79 44.42 -9.71
N GLY A 447 24.17 43.48 -10.43
CA GLY A 447 23.72 43.66 -11.82
C GLY A 447 24.80 43.56 -12.91
N LYS A 448 26.08 43.67 -12.57
CA LYS A 448 27.20 43.60 -13.53
C LYS A 448 27.41 42.17 -14.05
N LEU A 449 27.52 42.01 -15.36
CA LEU A 449 27.87 40.75 -16.01
C LEU A 449 29.38 40.49 -15.98
N VAL A 450 29.80 39.29 -15.57
CA VAL A 450 31.22 38.88 -15.48
C VAL A 450 31.41 37.47 -16.07
N TYR A 451 32.58 37.21 -16.69
CA TYR A 451 32.97 35.85 -17.09
C TYR A 451 33.64 35.09 -15.95
N ILE A 452 33.12 33.90 -15.64
CA ILE A 452 33.78 32.96 -14.73
C ILE A 452 34.44 31.85 -15.55
N TYR A 453 35.73 31.62 -15.30
CA TYR A 453 36.47 30.50 -15.87
C TYR A 453 36.04 29.19 -15.20
N GLN A 454 35.52 28.24 -15.99
CA GLN A 454 35.20 26.91 -15.51
C GLN A 454 36.31 25.93 -15.91
N LYS A 455 36.83 25.21 -14.91
CA LYS A 455 37.78 24.11 -15.13
C LYS A 455 37.06 22.96 -15.87
N LYS A 456 37.67 22.38 -16.90
CA LYS A 456 37.26 21.06 -17.46
C LYS A 456 37.01 20.04 -16.34
N LEU A 457 35.86 19.37 -16.41
CA LEU A 457 35.48 18.28 -15.52
C LEU A 457 36.48 17.12 -15.65
N GLY A 458 36.82 16.49 -14.53
CA GLY A 458 37.62 15.25 -14.53
C GLY A 458 36.83 14.09 -15.12
N THR A 459 37.52 13.08 -15.65
CA THR A 459 36.87 11.86 -16.16
C THR A 459 36.63 10.88 -15.01
N PHE A 460 35.51 10.16 -15.08
CA PHE A 460 35.19 9.10 -14.14
C PHE A 460 35.83 7.79 -14.60
N PRO A 461 36.44 7.02 -13.69
CA PRO A 461 36.79 5.64 -13.97
C PRO A 461 35.53 4.83 -14.28
N LYS A 462 35.58 4.07 -15.37
CA LYS A 462 34.49 3.23 -15.85
C LYS A 462 34.77 1.77 -15.49
N CYS A 463 33.71 1.01 -15.28
CA CYS A 463 33.75 -0.44 -15.11
C CYS A 463 34.32 -1.11 -16.37
N GLY A 464 35.18 -2.11 -16.21
CA GLY A 464 35.72 -2.88 -17.35
C GLY A 464 34.64 -3.64 -18.14
N ASP A 465 33.61 -4.16 -17.46
CA ASP A 465 32.58 -4.99 -18.09
C ASP A 465 31.45 -4.13 -18.68
N CYS A 466 30.73 -3.35 -17.85
CA CYS A 466 29.55 -2.59 -18.30
C CYS A 466 29.85 -1.14 -18.71
N LYS A 467 31.09 -0.67 -18.61
CA LYS A 467 31.50 0.72 -18.90
C LYS A 467 30.77 1.81 -18.09
N CYS A 468 29.95 1.44 -17.09
CA CYS A 468 29.31 2.38 -16.17
C CYS A 468 30.32 3.03 -15.23
N LYS A 469 29.99 4.21 -14.69
CA LYS A 469 30.84 4.92 -13.74
C LYS A 469 30.99 4.12 -12.44
N LEU A 470 32.23 4.01 -11.95
CA LEU A 470 32.49 3.36 -10.67
C LEU A 470 32.10 4.27 -9.51
N ALA A 471 31.10 3.83 -8.74
CA ALA A 471 30.65 4.53 -7.55
C ALA A 471 31.77 4.58 -6.49
N GLY A 472 31.93 5.74 -5.85
CA GLY A 472 32.92 5.97 -4.81
C GLY A 472 34.26 6.53 -5.27
N ILE A 473 34.59 6.50 -6.57
CA ILE A 473 35.83 7.10 -7.09
C ILE A 473 35.57 8.53 -7.58
N LYS A 474 36.33 9.50 -7.05
CA LYS A 474 36.20 10.91 -7.44
C LYS A 474 36.67 11.11 -8.91
N PRO A 475 35.93 11.91 -9.71
CA PRO A 475 36.39 12.27 -11.04
C PRO A 475 37.68 13.07 -10.93
N SER A 476 38.67 12.70 -11.72
CA SER A 476 39.99 13.30 -11.65
C SER A 476 40.57 13.48 -13.04
N ARG A 477 41.39 14.52 -13.21
CA ARG A 477 42.19 14.68 -14.43
C ARG A 477 43.44 13.82 -14.35
N PRO A 478 44.06 13.41 -15.46
CA PRO A 478 45.24 12.53 -15.44
C PRO A 478 46.34 12.99 -14.47
N MET A 479 46.72 14.27 -14.50
CA MET A 479 47.74 14.84 -13.61
C MET A 479 47.30 14.92 -12.14
N THR A 480 46.02 15.16 -11.86
CA THR A 480 45.52 15.13 -10.48
C THR A 480 45.41 13.69 -9.99
N ARG A 481 45.03 12.76 -10.88
CA ARG A 481 44.89 11.34 -10.62
C ARG A 481 46.24 10.76 -10.25
N SER A 482 47.34 11.08 -10.94
CA SER A 482 48.68 10.58 -10.56
C SER A 482 49.04 10.96 -9.11
N ARG A 483 48.74 12.20 -8.70
CA ARG A 483 48.99 12.74 -7.34
C ARG A 483 48.02 12.27 -6.25
N MET A 484 46.89 11.62 -6.59
CA MET A 484 45.95 11.11 -5.58
C MET A 484 46.51 9.89 -4.84
N SER A 485 46.15 9.74 -3.56
CA SER A 485 46.48 8.54 -2.79
C SER A 485 45.80 7.29 -3.36
N LYS A 486 46.41 6.11 -3.17
CA LYS A 486 45.88 4.82 -3.70
C LYS A 486 44.44 4.56 -3.25
N ARG A 487 44.09 4.89 -2.00
CA ARG A 487 42.74 4.74 -1.41
C ARG A 487 41.65 5.50 -2.18
N LEU A 488 41.99 6.63 -2.81
CA LEU A 488 41.03 7.42 -3.59
C LEU A 488 40.93 6.98 -5.06
N LYS A 489 41.81 6.07 -5.50
CA LYS A 489 41.89 5.58 -6.89
C LYS A 489 41.13 4.25 -7.09
N THR A 490 40.90 3.49 -6.02
CA THR A 490 40.33 2.14 -6.06
C THR A 490 39.16 2.00 -5.09
N VAL A 491 38.33 0.99 -5.32
CA VAL A 491 37.28 0.55 -4.38
C VAL A 491 37.73 -0.76 -3.75
N THR A 492 37.56 -0.93 -2.44
CA THR A 492 37.92 -2.14 -1.70
C THR A 492 36.88 -3.25 -1.93
N ARG A 493 37.15 -4.16 -2.87
CA ARG A 493 36.28 -5.31 -3.23
C ARG A 493 37.10 -6.50 -3.73
N SER A 494 36.54 -7.71 -3.64
CA SER A 494 37.19 -8.99 -3.96
C SER A 494 37.75 -9.12 -5.38
N TYR A 495 37.26 -8.33 -6.34
CA TYR A 495 37.73 -8.35 -7.75
C TYR A 495 38.56 -7.12 -8.14
N GLY A 496 39.06 -6.37 -7.16
CA GLY A 496 39.77 -5.11 -7.39
C GLY A 496 38.86 -4.00 -7.88
N GLY A 497 39.31 -2.75 -7.76
CA GLY A 497 38.53 -1.55 -8.08
C GLY A 497 38.21 -1.34 -9.57
N SER A 498 38.23 -2.38 -10.41
CA SER A 498 37.99 -2.31 -11.87
C SER A 498 36.53 -2.57 -12.27
N ARG A 499 35.69 -3.10 -11.37
CA ARG A 499 34.29 -3.49 -11.66
C ARG A 499 33.26 -2.81 -10.76
N CYS A 500 32.07 -2.55 -11.32
CA CYS A 500 30.95 -1.98 -10.56
C CYS A 500 30.27 -3.05 -9.67
N HIS A 501 29.45 -2.62 -8.70
CA HIS A 501 28.83 -3.54 -7.74
C HIS A 501 27.87 -4.52 -8.41
N ALA A 502 27.11 -4.04 -9.41
CA ALA A 502 26.17 -4.85 -10.16
C ALA A 502 26.88 -6.00 -10.89
N CYS A 503 27.93 -5.71 -11.67
CA CYS A 503 28.70 -6.74 -12.38
C CYS A 503 29.38 -7.73 -11.43
N VAL A 504 29.87 -7.28 -10.27
CA VAL A 504 30.43 -8.17 -9.25
C VAL A 504 29.35 -9.09 -8.68
N ARG A 505 28.19 -8.54 -8.30
CA ARG A 505 27.04 -9.32 -7.81
C ARG A 505 26.58 -10.35 -8.84
N SER A 506 26.45 -9.97 -10.11
CA SER A 506 26.03 -10.90 -11.17
C SER A 506 27.02 -12.03 -11.38
N ARG A 507 28.34 -11.78 -11.26
CA ARG A 507 29.36 -12.84 -11.34
C ARG A 507 29.29 -13.79 -10.14
N ILE A 508 29.13 -13.25 -8.94
CA ILE A 508 28.99 -14.06 -7.72
C ILE A 508 27.73 -14.93 -7.82
N LEU A 509 26.58 -14.35 -8.16
CA LEU A 509 25.32 -15.09 -8.32
C LEU A 509 25.43 -16.17 -9.40
N ARG A 510 26.06 -15.85 -10.55
CA ARG A 510 26.29 -16.85 -11.59
C ARG A 510 27.16 -18.00 -11.11
N ALA A 511 28.19 -17.72 -10.29
CA ALA A 511 29.03 -18.76 -9.71
C ALA A 511 28.23 -19.66 -8.75
N PHE A 512 27.42 -19.08 -7.86
CA PHE A 512 26.55 -19.83 -6.95
C PHE A 512 25.52 -20.69 -7.68
N LEU A 513 24.79 -20.11 -8.64
CA LEU A 513 23.80 -20.85 -9.42
C LEU A 513 24.40 -22.01 -10.21
N MET A 514 25.64 -21.84 -10.72
CA MET A 514 26.34 -22.92 -11.39
C MET A 514 26.71 -24.06 -10.44
N GLU A 515 27.07 -23.76 -9.20
CA GLU A 515 27.31 -24.79 -8.18
C GLU A 515 26.02 -25.49 -7.76
N GLU A 516 24.92 -24.75 -7.52
CA GLU A 516 23.62 -25.35 -7.20
C GLU A 516 23.10 -26.25 -8.31
N GLN A 517 23.25 -25.84 -9.57
CA GLN A 517 22.89 -26.68 -10.72
C GLN A 517 23.72 -27.97 -10.78
N LYS A 518 25.00 -27.95 -10.38
CA LYS A 518 25.83 -29.16 -10.32
C LYS A 518 25.33 -30.11 -9.23
N VAL A 519 25.01 -29.59 -8.04
CA VAL A 519 24.49 -30.38 -6.92
C VAL A 519 23.14 -31.03 -7.29
N LEU A 520 22.21 -30.26 -7.86
CA LEU A 520 20.92 -30.80 -8.31
C LEU A 520 21.07 -31.92 -9.35
N LYS A 521 22.00 -31.76 -10.31
CA LYS A 521 22.30 -32.81 -11.30
C LYS A 521 22.85 -34.07 -10.65
N GLN A 522 23.62 -33.97 -9.56
CA GLN A 522 24.10 -35.13 -8.80
C GLN A 522 22.93 -35.83 -8.09
N ILE A 523 22.09 -35.09 -7.38
CA ILE A 523 20.92 -35.65 -6.67
C ILE A 523 19.96 -36.35 -7.64
N LEU A 524 19.70 -35.76 -8.81
CA LEU A 524 18.85 -36.39 -9.83
C LEU A 524 19.45 -37.70 -10.36
N LYS A 525 20.79 -37.77 -10.51
CA LYS A 525 21.48 -39.01 -10.90
C LYS A 525 21.35 -40.08 -9.81
N GLU A 526 21.48 -39.72 -8.53
CA GLU A 526 21.32 -40.64 -7.40
C GLU A 526 19.89 -41.17 -7.31
N LYS A 527 18.88 -40.29 -7.34
CA LYS A 527 17.46 -40.70 -7.37
C LYS A 527 17.16 -41.63 -8.54
N ARG A 528 17.76 -41.41 -9.71
CA ARG A 528 17.60 -42.31 -10.86
C ARG A 528 18.22 -43.69 -10.60
N LYS A 529 19.40 -43.75 -9.98
CA LYS A 529 20.04 -45.03 -9.58
C LYS A 529 19.17 -45.78 -8.57
N ASP A 530 18.61 -45.09 -7.58
CA ASP A 530 17.77 -45.72 -6.56
C ASP A 530 16.45 -46.26 -7.13
N ARG A 531 15.81 -45.53 -8.05
CA ARG A 531 14.64 -46.02 -8.78
C ARG A 531 14.95 -47.29 -9.58
N ILE A 532 16.11 -47.35 -10.24
CA ILE A 532 16.55 -48.53 -10.98
C ILE A 532 16.78 -49.71 -10.01
N LYS A 533 17.44 -49.49 -8.87
CA LYS A 533 17.64 -50.52 -7.84
C LYS A 533 16.31 -51.08 -7.32
N GLN A 534 15.38 -50.20 -6.96
CA GLN A 534 14.05 -50.60 -6.49
C GLN A 534 13.27 -51.38 -7.55
N ALA A 535 13.38 -51.00 -8.84
CA ALA A 535 12.76 -51.75 -9.93
C ALA A 535 13.37 -53.15 -10.09
N ILE A 536 14.69 -53.29 -9.93
CA ILE A 536 15.38 -54.58 -9.95
C ILE A 536 14.96 -55.45 -8.76
N GLU A 537 14.87 -54.89 -7.55
CA GLU A 537 14.42 -55.61 -6.35
C GLU A 537 12.98 -56.09 -6.48
N LYS A 538 12.07 -55.23 -6.98
CA LYS A 538 10.68 -55.62 -7.25
C LYS A 538 10.60 -56.77 -8.25
N ARG A 539 11.41 -56.74 -9.33
CA ARG A 539 11.49 -57.85 -10.29
C ARG A 539 12.01 -59.14 -9.67
N LYS A 540 13.03 -59.06 -8.80
CA LYS A 540 13.56 -60.22 -8.06
C LYS A 540 12.52 -60.81 -7.10
N ALA A 541 11.78 -59.96 -6.37
CA ALA A 541 10.72 -60.39 -5.46
C ALA A 541 9.58 -61.10 -6.22
N ALA A 542 9.14 -60.55 -7.36
CA ALA A 542 8.12 -61.16 -8.22
C ALA A 542 8.56 -62.53 -8.79
N ALA A 543 9.84 -62.68 -9.16
CA ALA A 543 10.38 -63.96 -9.61
C ALA A 543 10.40 -65.02 -8.50
N GLN A 544 10.67 -64.62 -7.24
CA GLN A 544 10.63 -65.52 -6.09
C GLN A 544 9.22 -65.96 -5.72
N SER A 545 8.22 -65.06 -5.80
CA SER A 545 6.82 -65.43 -5.57
C SER A 545 6.29 -66.38 -6.64
N GLY A 546 6.67 -66.17 -7.91
CA GLY A 546 6.33 -67.09 -9.01
C GLY A 546 6.89 -68.51 -8.80
N LYS A 547 8.15 -68.63 -8.38
CA LYS A 547 8.76 -69.94 -8.05
C LYS A 547 8.08 -70.63 -6.87
N LYS A 548 7.67 -69.89 -5.82
CA LYS A 548 6.93 -70.44 -4.68
C LYS A 548 5.52 -70.90 -5.07
N ALA A 549 4.85 -70.19 -5.97
CA ALA A 549 3.53 -70.57 -6.47
C ALA A 549 3.59 -71.85 -7.33
N ALA A 550 4.59 -71.96 -8.22
CA ALA A 550 4.82 -73.16 -9.02
C ALA A 550 5.09 -74.40 -8.15
N ALA A 551 5.95 -74.29 -7.14
CA ALA A 551 6.23 -75.39 -6.21
C ALA A 551 5.01 -75.82 -5.37
N LYS A 552 4.05 -74.91 -5.12
CA LYS A 552 2.81 -75.22 -4.40
C LYS A 552 1.79 -75.95 -5.29
N ALA A 553 1.71 -75.59 -6.56
CA ALA A 553 0.85 -76.26 -7.54
C ALA A 553 1.32 -77.69 -7.82
N GLU A 554 2.63 -77.91 -7.93
CA GLU A 554 3.22 -79.25 -8.13
C GLU A 554 2.95 -80.18 -6.93
N LYS A 555 2.91 -79.64 -5.70
CA LYS A 555 2.54 -80.39 -4.49
C LYS A 555 1.06 -80.75 -4.39
N GLN A 556 0.16 -79.99 -5.03
CA GLN A 556 -1.28 -80.26 -5.04
C GLN A 556 -1.70 -81.26 -6.12
N ALA A 557 -0.93 -81.39 -7.20
CA ALA A 557 -1.18 -82.37 -8.26
C ALA A 557 -0.75 -83.81 -7.90
N ALA A 558 0.02 -84.01 -6.83
CA ALA A 558 0.57 -85.30 -6.43
C ALA A 558 -0.27 -86.09 -5.39
N ALA A 559 -1.49 -85.66 -5.06
CA ALA A 559 -2.36 -86.37 -4.12
C ALA A 559 -3.27 -87.40 -4.83
N PRO A 560 -3.19 -88.71 -4.53
CA PRO A 560 -4.02 -89.72 -5.18
C PRO A 560 -5.49 -89.68 -4.69
N PRO A 561 -6.47 -90.06 -5.53
CA PRO A 561 -7.88 -90.02 -5.16
C PRO A 561 -8.22 -91.20 -4.25
N SER A 562 -8.41 -90.96 -2.95
CA SER A 562 -8.93 -91.95 -2.02
C SER A 562 -10.44 -92.08 -2.18
N GLY A 563 -10.87 -93.20 -2.74
CA GLY A 563 -12.27 -93.62 -2.77
C GLY A 563 -12.75 -94.26 -1.46
N LYS A 564 -14.04 -94.59 -1.51
CA LYS A 564 -14.90 -95.43 -0.66
C LYS A 564 -15.88 -94.72 0.29
N SER A 565 -17.12 -94.81 -0.20
CA SER A 565 -18.43 -94.99 0.41
C SER A 565 -18.55 -95.68 1.79
N LYS A 566 -19.66 -95.30 2.44
CA LYS A 566 -20.44 -95.94 3.53
C LYS A 566 -19.86 -95.90 4.94
#